data_AF-A0A4R8WNB6-F1
#
_entry.id   AF-A0A4R8WNB6-F1
#
_cell.length_a   1.000
_cell.length_b   1.000
_cell.length_c   1.000
_cell.angle_alpha   90.00
_cell.angle_beta   90.00
_cell.angle_gamma   90.00
#
_symmetry.space_group_name_H-M   'P 1'
#
loop_
_entity.id
_entity.type
_entity.pdbx_description
1 polymer ?
#
loop_
_entity_poly.entity_id
_entity_poly.type
_entity_poly.pdbx_seq_one_letter_code
_entity_poly.pdbx_strand_id
1 'polypeptide(L)'
;MPQIIDIRVDVELSADGDPRAFTWDRFEHTIIGQPQAVFTRTRWWENDGVPTRIDTELWRVDAARGGEEQHRYDLRRDVDGSWVLALDWG
;
A
#
# COMPACT_ATOMS: atom_id res chain seq x y z
N MET A 1 10.76 14.09 -1.54
CA MET A 1 10.24 13.53 -0.28
C MET A 1 8.88 12.95 -0.61
N PRO A 2 8.49 11.79 -0.08
CA PRO A 2 7.18 11.23 -0.40
C PRO A 2 6.05 12.11 0.15
N GLN A 3 4.96 12.20 -0.60
CA GLN A 3 3.71 12.78 -0.14
C GLN A 3 2.94 11.75 0.68
N ILE A 4 2.50 12.15 1.88
CA ILE A 4 1.61 11.33 2.71
C ILE A 4 0.19 11.50 2.18
N ILE A 5 -0.43 10.40 1.77
CA ILE A 5 -1.82 10.37 1.29
C ILE A 5 -2.72 9.85 2.42
N ASP A 6 -2.44 8.65 2.93
CA ASP A 6 -3.18 7.95 3.99
C ASP A 6 -4.71 7.88 3.74
N ILE A 7 -5.09 7.45 2.53
CA ILE A 7 -6.49 7.32 2.10
C ILE A 7 -6.82 5.85 1.82
N ARG A 8 -8.01 5.42 2.22
CA ARG A 8 -8.52 4.07 1.90
C ARG A 8 -8.74 3.91 0.40
N VAL A 9 -8.26 2.80 -0.16
CA VAL A 9 -8.39 2.46 -1.58
C VAL A 9 -8.89 1.03 -1.74
N ASP A 10 -9.52 0.76 -2.88
CA ASP A 10 -9.82 -0.61 -3.30
C ASP A 10 -8.63 -1.16 -4.08
N VAL A 11 -8.19 -2.38 -3.73
CA VAL A 11 -7.04 -3.04 -4.35
C VAL A 11 -7.51 -4.36 -4.96
N GLU A 12 -7.19 -4.55 -6.24
CA GLU A 12 -7.33 -5.83 -6.91
C GLU A 12 -6.06 -6.66 -6.69
N LEU A 13 -6.25 -7.91 -6.25
CA LEU A 13 -5.17 -8.85 -5.97
C LEU A 13 -5.06 -9.91 -7.07
N SER A 14 -3.85 -10.40 -7.27
CA SER A 14 -3.58 -11.62 -8.03
C SER A 14 -4.11 -12.86 -7.30
N ALA A 15 -4.10 -14.01 -8.00
CA ALA A 15 -4.40 -15.30 -7.37
C ALA A 15 -3.41 -15.66 -6.23
N ASP A 16 -2.19 -15.13 -6.31
CA ASP A 16 -1.13 -15.32 -5.31
C ASP A 16 -1.19 -14.30 -4.16
N GLY A 17 -2.12 -13.33 -4.25
CA GLY A 17 -2.33 -12.31 -3.22
C GLY A 17 -1.54 -11.01 -3.42
N ASP A 18 -0.81 -10.88 -4.53
CA ASP A 18 -0.05 -9.68 -4.85
C ASP A 18 -0.96 -8.57 -5.41
N PRO A 19 -0.76 -7.29 -5.04
CA PRO A 19 -1.48 -6.18 -5.65
C PRO A 19 -1.25 -6.09 -7.16
N ARG A 20 -2.34 -5.95 -7.93
CA ARG A 20 -2.32 -5.79 -9.40
C ARG A 20 -2.81 -4.44 -9.88
N ALA A 21 -3.80 -3.89 -9.21
CA ALA A 21 -4.31 -2.56 -9.48
C ALA A 21 -4.92 -1.98 -8.20
N PHE A 22 -5.06 -0.67 -8.14
CA PHE A 22 -5.84 -0.03 -7.10
C PHE A 22 -6.63 1.16 -7.66
N THR A 23 -7.78 1.45 -7.05
CA THR A 23 -8.60 2.60 -7.43
C THR A 23 -8.41 3.72 -6.42
N TRP A 24 -7.94 4.87 -6.90
CA TRP A 24 -7.76 6.09 -6.12
C TRP A 24 -8.39 7.26 -6.89
N ASP A 25 -9.20 8.07 -6.20
CA ASP A 25 -9.94 9.20 -6.76
C ASP A 25 -10.73 8.85 -8.05
N ARG A 26 -11.38 7.68 -8.07
CA ARG A 26 -12.13 7.11 -9.21
C ARG A 26 -11.29 6.70 -10.42
N PHE A 27 -9.96 6.75 -10.32
CA PHE A 27 -9.06 6.31 -11.36
C PHE A 27 -8.34 5.03 -10.95
N GLU A 28 -8.35 4.08 -11.88
CA GLU A 28 -7.58 2.86 -11.73
C GLU A 28 -6.10 3.14 -12.02
N HIS A 29 -5.26 2.67 -11.11
CA HIS A 29 -3.81 2.67 -11.24
C HIS A 29 -3.38 1.21 -11.40
N THR A 30 -2.90 0.87 -12.58
CA THR A 30 -2.40 -0.47 -12.89
C THR A 30 -0.97 -0.58 -12.38
N ILE A 31 -0.67 -1.62 -11.61
CA ILE A 31 0.68 -1.89 -11.12
C ILE A 31 1.52 -2.45 -12.26
N ILE A 32 2.67 -1.83 -12.47
CA ILE A 32 3.64 -2.13 -13.51
C ILE A 32 4.89 -2.69 -12.85
N GLY A 33 5.32 -3.87 -13.28
CA GLY A 33 6.47 -4.56 -12.70
C GLY A 33 6.09 -5.41 -11.50
N GLN A 34 7.07 -5.70 -10.64
CA GLN A 34 6.89 -6.63 -9.52
C GLN A 34 6.60 -5.88 -8.22
N PRO A 35 5.39 -6.04 -7.63
CA PRO A 35 5.09 -5.47 -6.32
C PRO A 35 5.99 -6.09 -5.25
N GLN A 36 6.46 -5.26 -4.32
CA GLN A 36 7.39 -5.67 -3.26
C GLN A 36 6.70 -5.61 -1.90
N ALA A 37 6.55 -6.76 -1.25
CA ALA A 37 6.09 -6.80 0.14
C ALA A 37 7.20 -6.30 1.07
N VAL A 38 6.88 -5.28 1.87
CA VAL A 38 7.73 -4.68 2.89
C VAL A 38 7.01 -4.80 4.22
N PHE A 39 7.69 -5.30 5.24
CA PHE A 39 7.13 -5.39 6.58
C PHE A 39 7.81 -4.38 7.49
N THR A 40 7.03 -3.47 8.07
CA THR A 40 7.53 -2.55 9.08
C THR A 40 7.12 -3.05 10.46
N ARG A 41 8.08 -3.08 11.38
CA ARG A 41 7.88 -3.60 12.72
C ARG A 41 7.74 -2.45 13.70
N THR A 42 6.61 -2.40 14.39
CA THR A 42 6.43 -1.45 15.49
C THR A 42 7.06 -2.02 16.76
N ARG A 43 7.85 -1.20 17.46
CA ARG A 43 8.40 -1.54 18.77
C ARG A 43 7.26 -1.61 19.78
N TRP A 44 6.91 -2.83 20.18
CA TRP A 44 5.77 -3.05 21.06
C TRP A 44 5.94 -2.40 22.44
N TRP A 45 7.17 -2.24 22.92
CA TRP A 45 7.48 -1.61 24.21
C TRP A 45 7.37 -0.08 24.20
N GLU A 46 7.11 0.55 23.04
CA GLU A 46 6.88 1.99 22.92
C GLU A 46 5.38 2.35 22.91
N ASN A 47 4.48 1.35 22.89
CA ASN A 47 3.03 1.56 22.96
C ASN A 47 2.46 0.95 24.25
N ASP A 48 1.65 1.73 24.97
CA ASP A 48 0.90 1.21 26.12
C ASP A 48 -0.26 0.32 25.63
N GLY A 49 -0.07 -1.00 25.69
CA GLY A 49 -1.10 -1.98 25.35
C GLY A 49 -0.55 -3.33 24.88
N VAL A 50 -1.44 -4.32 24.75
CA VAL A 50 -1.11 -5.57 24.06
C VAL A 50 -1.09 -5.27 22.56
N PRO A 51 0.01 -5.51 21.83
CA PRO A 51 0.06 -5.24 20.40
C PRO A 51 -0.94 -6.14 19.68
N THR A 52 -1.89 -5.54 18.95
CA THR A 52 -2.80 -6.29 18.06
C THR A 52 -2.09 -6.79 16.81
N ARG A 53 -1.04 -6.10 16.35
CA ARG A 53 -0.15 -6.54 15.28
C ARG A 53 1.22 -5.88 15.42
N ILE A 54 2.28 -6.68 15.34
CA ILE A 54 3.67 -6.20 15.45
C ILE A 54 4.23 -5.80 14.08
N ASP A 55 3.77 -6.46 13.02
CA ASP A 55 4.22 -6.23 11.64
C ASP A 55 3.11 -5.61 10.80
N THR A 56 3.35 -4.40 10.30
CA THR A 56 2.50 -3.74 9.31
C THR A 56 2.91 -4.20 7.92
N GLU A 57 1.95 -4.78 7.20
CA GLU A 57 2.14 -5.22 5.82
C GLU A 57 2.02 -4.00 4.90
N LEU A 58 3.13 -3.68 4.23
CA LEU A 58 3.24 -2.61 3.25
C LEU A 58 3.63 -3.24 1.91
N TRP A 59 3.17 -2.64 0.82
CA TRP A 59 3.46 -3.06 -0.53
C TRP A 59 3.97 -1.87 -1.31
N ARG A 60 5.23 -1.92 -1.71
CA ARG A 60 5.82 -0.92 -2.60
C ARG A 60 5.54 -1.32 -4.04
N VAL A 61 4.87 -0.45 -4.76
CA VAL A 61 4.41 -0.71 -6.13
C VAL A 61 4.77 0.46 -7.02
N ASP A 62 5.14 0.17 -8.26
CA ASP A 62 5.19 1.18 -9.29
C ASP A 62 3.89 1.05 -10.10
N ALA A 63 3.11 2.11 -10.26
CA ALA A 63 1.82 2.07 -10.92
C ALA A 63 1.62 3.28 -11.83
N ALA A 64 0.80 3.11 -12.86
CA ALA A 64 0.41 4.21 -13.74
C ALA A 64 -1.10 4.22 -13.92
N ARG A 65 -1.65 5.43 -14.02
CA ARG A 65 -3.01 5.68 -14.46
C ARG A 65 -3.01 5.73 -15.98
N GLY A 66 -3.88 4.98 -16.65
CA GLY A 66 -3.81 4.68 -18.09
C GLY A 66 -3.23 5.78 -19.01
N GLY A 67 -1.98 5.59 -19.45
CA GLY A 67 -1.26 6.50 -20.37
C GLY A 67 -0.49 7.65 -19.71
N GLU A 68 -0.59 7.82 -18.39
CA GLU A 68 0.17 8.80 -17.60
C GLU A 68 1.55 8.26 -17.18
N GLU A 69 2.35 9.14 -16.58
CA GLU A 69 3.65 8.76 -16.03
C GLU A 69 3.50 7.75 -14.88
N GLN A 70 4.48 6.86 -14.77
CA GLN A 70 4.55 5.87 -13.71
C GLN A 70 5.03 6.53 -12.42
N HIS A 71 4.28 6.31 -11.35
CA HIS A 71 4.61 6.76 -10.01
C HIS A 71 4.84 5.57 -9.09
N ARG A 72 5.56 5.83 -8.00
CA ARG A 72 5.84 4.81 -6.98
C ARG A 72 4.99 5.08 -5.75
N TYR A 73 4.28 4.06 -5.30
CA TYR A 73 3.36 4.15 -4.17
C TYR A 73 3.69 3.10 -3.10
N ASP A 74 3.31 3.41 -1.86
CA ASP A 74 3.22 2.41 -0.80
C ASP A 74 1.76 2.17 -0.43
N LEU A 75 1.29 0.93 -0.61
CA LEU A 75 -0.01 0.45 -0.18
C LEU A 75 0.15 -0.26 1.18
N ARG A 76 -0.60 0.15 2.19
CA ARG A 76 -0.64 -0.50 3.50
C ARG A 76 -1.87 -1.38 3.60
N ARG A 77 -1.69 -2.61 4.08
CA ARG A 77 -2.80 -3.49 4.44
C ARG A 77 -2.99 -3.49 5.95
N ASP A 78 -4.14 -3.00 6.38
CA ASP A 78 -4.50 -2.88 7.79
C ASP A 78 -5.02 -4.18 8.40
N VAL A 79 -5.14 -4.18 9.73
CA VAL A 79 -5.53 -5.37 10.51
C VAL A 79 -6.95 -5.84 10.17
N ASP A 80 -7.83 -4.93 9.79
CA ASP A 80 -9.18 -5.22 9.32
C ASP A 80 -9.23 -5.75 7.87
N GLY A 81 -8.06 -5.90 7.24
CA GLY A 81 -7.91 -6.34 5.85
C GLY A 81 -8.11 -5.23 4.83
N SER A 82 -8.32 -3.99 5.26
CA SER A 82 -8.46 -2.85 4.37
C SER A 82 -7.14 -2.39 3.79
N TRP A 83 -7.23 -1.70 2.66
CA TRP A 83 -6.09 -1.15 1.96
C TRP A 83 -6.09 0.37 2.05
N VAL A 84 -4.90 0.91 2.27
CA VAL A 84 -4.65 2.34 2.38
C VAL A 84 -3.52 2.71 1.44
N LEU A 85 -3.73 3.69 0.58
CA LEU A 85 -2.65 4.36 -0.14
C LEU A 85 -1.92 5.27 0.85
N ALA A 86 -0.79 4.81 1.35
CA ALA A 86 -0.07 5.46 2.44
C ALA A 86 0.80 6.60 1.91
N LEU A 87 1.64 6.31 0.91
CA LEU A 87 2.62 7.25 0.38
C LEU A 87 2.62 7.26 -1.15
N ASP A 88 2.89 8.44 -1.71
CA ASP A 88 3.33 8.65 -3.09
C ASP A 88 4.78 9.15 -3.07
N TRP A 89 5.66 8.51 -3.84
CA TRP A 89 7.09 8.81 -3.92
C TRP A 89 7.46 9.68 -5.14
N GLY A 90 6.51 10.06 -5.99
CA GLY A 90 6.71 10.86 -7.21
C GLY A 90 5.76 12.04 -7.32
#